data_AF-A0A933WA50-F1
#
_entry.id   AF-A0A933WA50-F1
#
_cell.length_a   1.000
_cell.length_b   1.000
_cell.length_c   1.000
_cell.angle_alpha   90.00
_cell.angle_beta   90.00
_cell.angle_gamma   90.00
#
_symmetry.space_group_name_H-M   'P 1'
#
loop_
_entity.id
_entity.type
_entity.pdbx_description
1 polymer ?
#
loop_
_entity_poly.entity_id
_entity_poly.type
_entity_poly.pdbx_seq_one_letter_code
_entity_poly.pdbx_strand_id
1 'polypeptide(L)'
;MNSRLLRRLVPVVIAVSLSCAAAFGAREAAAQVVKPWAPASDTLLQLASSARVRFQRASGDSATGTNFDAYDLVGQAARRLLRQLGRDNTRQAPAIESTLDSLGLDTEIAYDPASPTFVFLLVRNPFRVEADAIGFLFWYRGTELRMQGVGFPPSLNARMRVWWTGRSEQPYEAAILFDRKRGTRVPALKLLRMGGTAAYWNLIQYEDHGPYFEPESEATFTDVNRDGQPELLVFSRLRPDSTLECAPGAPGLVNELVYTERPEGFVLHDLRTLPGPVHTLYLFSQLLAQKQYDRARQLLVKPEKLTEAITRGWGGDKRKGAWLVEYGESQPWPEWLALKVSEKAGAKRWIFHFTIRDGRWVIRDWVPVTDNRPGRVSTPAASDTTAARRRPLRP
;
A
#
# COMPACT_ATOMS: atom_id res chain seq x y z
N MET A 1 72.51 -10.67 -15.03
CA MET A 1 71.36 -11.23 -15.76
C MET A 1 70.09 -11.08 -14.91
N ASN A 2 69.18 -10.25 -15.41
CA ASN A 2 67.72 -10.17 -15.18
C ASN A 2 67.12 -10.54 -13.82
N SER A 3 66.82 -9.49 -13.02
CA SER A 3 65.53 -9.33 -12.31
C SER A 3 65.40 -7.93 -11.65
N ARG A 4 65.91 -6.87 -12.32
CA ARG A 4 65.93 -5.47 -11.81
C ARG A 4 64.82 -4.57 -12.39
N LEU A 5 63.64 -5.11 -12.72
CA LEU A 5 62.56 -4.34 -13.37
C LEU A 5 61.16 -4.47 -12.76
N LEU A 6 61.03 -4.88 -11.48
CA LEU A 6 59.70 -5.05 -10.84
C LEU A 6 59.63 -4.47 -9.41
N ARG A 7 60.29 -3.33 -9.15
CA ARG A 7 60.27 -2.69 -7.82
C ARG A 7 60.09 -1.17 -7.80
N ARG A 8 59.57 -0.56 -8.86
CA ARG A 8 59.29 0.88 -8.90
C ARG A 8 58.01 1.22 -9.66
N LEU A 9 56.86 0.77 -9.20
CA LEU A 9 55.54 1.25 -9.66
C LEU A 9 54.44 0.96 -8.61
N VAL A 10 54.67 1.28 -7.33
CA VAL A 10 53.64 1.09 -6.26
C VAL A 10 53.65 2.22 -5.21
N PRO A 11 53.71 3.51 -5.61
CA PRO A 11 52.79 4.44 -4.94
C PRO A 11 52.35 5.58 -5.88
N VAL A 12 51.57 5.29 -6.92
CA VAL A 12 50.87 6.34 -7.70
C VAL A 12 49.37 6.03 -7.90
N VAL A 13 48.90 4.84 -7.53
CA VAL A 13 47.49 4.44 -7.69
C VAL A 13 46.61 4.77 -6.46
N ILE A 14 47.19 5.29 -5.36
CA ILE A 14 46.42 5.68 -4.15
C ILE A 14 46.14 7.20 -4.10
N ALA A 15 46.68 8.00 -5.03
CA ALA A 15 46.49 9.46 -5.04
C ALA A 15 45.50 9.97 -6.11
N VAL A 16 44.92 9.10 -6.95
CA VAL A 16 43.90 9.49 -7.94
C VAL A 16 42.48 9.02 -7.53
N SER A 17 42.38 8.11 -6.57
CA SER A 17 41.10 7.64 -6.01
C SER A 17 40.54 8.53 -4.89
N LEU A 18 41.25 9.57 -4.46
CA LEU A 18 40.77 10.57 -3.48
C LEU A 18 40.30 11.90 -4.11
N SER A 19 40.38 12.07 -5.43
CA SER A 19 39.97 13.31 -6.10
C SER A 19 38.68 13.19 -6.94
N CYS A 20 38.06 12.01 -7.03
CA CYS A 20 36.72 11.86 -7.64
C CYS A 20 35.57 11.84 -6.61
N ALA A 21 35.86 11.82 -5.31
CA ALA A 21 34.85 11.84 -4.25
C ALA A 21 34.35 13.25 -3.88
N ALA A 22 34.96 14.32 -4.41
CA ALA A 22 34.61 15.70 -4.08
C ALA A 22 33.66 16.38 -5.10
N ALA A 23 33.22 15.68 -6.15
CA ALA A 23 32.26 16.21 -7.14
C ALA A 23 30.78 15.87 -6.84
N PHE A 24 30.52 15.05 -5.82
CA PHE A 24 29.17 14.76 -5.32
C PHE A 24 28.96 15.39 -3.95
N GLY A 25 29.35 16.66 -3.82
CA GLY A 25 28.83 17.49 -2.73
C GLY A 25 27.31 17.39 -2.76
N ALA A 26 26.72 17.01 -1.63
CA ALA A 26 25.29 17.05 -1.43
C ALA A 26 24.81 18.44 -1.89
N ARG A 27 24.15 18.49 -3.05
CA ARG A 27 23.28 19.62 -3.36
C ARG A 27 22.28 19.59 -2.22
N GLU A 28 22.44 20.52 -1.28
CA GLU A 28 21.34 20.92 -0.43
C GLU A 28 20.16 21.09 -1.37
N ALA A 29 19.21 20.17 -1.28
CA ALA A 29 17.95 20.30 -1.95
C ALA A 29 17.32 21.53 -1.31
N ALA A 30 17.58 22.70 -1.90
CA ALA A 30 16.93 23.92 -1.55
C ALA A 30 15.43 23.60 -1.62
N ALA A 31 14.81 23.51 -0.45
CA ALA A 31 13.38 23.33 -0.33
C ALA A 31 12.77 24.46 -1.17
N GLN A 32 12.22 24.11 -2.34
CA GLN A 32 11.57 25.08 -3.20
C GLN A 32 10.50 25.73 -2.33
N VAL A 33 10.67 27.02 -2.04
CA VAL A 33 9.65 27.81 -1.36
C VAL A 33 8.46 27.83 -2.31
N VAL A 34 7.48 26.95 -2.05
CA VAL A 34 6.25 26.85 -2.82
C VAL A 34 5.48 28.14 -2.55
N LYS A 35 5.55 29.09 -3.49
CA LYS A 35 4.70 30.28 -3.45
C LYS A 35 3.24 29.81 -3.52
N PRO A 36 2.33 30.33 -2.66
CA PRO A 36 0.91 29.97 -2.74
C PRO A 36 0.39 30.30 -4.14
N TRP A 37 0.01 29.27 -4.90
CA TRP A 37 -0.61 29.41 -6.21
C TRP A 37 -2.11 29.72 -6.01
N ALA A 38 -2.60 30.80 -6.64
CA ALA A 38 -3.99 31.24 -6.55
C ALA A 38 -4.56 31.43 -7.97
N PRO A 39 -5.52 30.60 -8.40
CA PRO A 39 -6.09 30.67 -9.74
C PRO A 39 -7.15 31.78 -9.89
N ALA A 40 -7.37 32.26 -11.11
CA ALA A 40 -8.45 33.21 -11.43
C ALA A 40 -9.86 32.58 -11.27
N SER A 41 -10.80 33.33 -10.69
CA SER A 41 -11.97 32.79 -9.98
C SER A 41 -13.19 32.44 -10.82
N ASP A 42 -13.59 33.28 -11.77
CA ASP A 42 -15.01 33.33 -12.16
C ASP A 42 -15.46 32.12 -12.97
N THR A 43 -14.66 31.71 -13.95
CA THR A 43 -15.00 30.54 -14.78
C THR A 43 -14.75 29.21 -14.05
N LEU A 44 -13.88 29.20 -13.04
CA LEU A 44 -13.65 28.03 -12.19
C LEU A 44 -14.85 27.82 -11.26
N LEU A 45 -15.34 28.90 -10.64
CA LEU A 45 -16.52 28.89 -9.78
C LEU A 45 -17.78 28.46 -10.56
N GLN A 46 -17.91 28.91 -11.82
CA GLN A 46 -19.01 28.49 -12.70
C GLN A 46 -19.01 26.98 -12.98
N LEU A 47 -17.83 26.40 -13.28
CA LEU A 47 -17.70 24.95 -13.49
C LEU A 47 -18.05 24.18 -12.22
N ALA A 48 -17.50 24.58 -11.08
CA ALA A 48 -17.71 23.91 -9.81
C ALA A 48 -19.17 23.98 -9.33
N SER A 49 -19.80 25.15 -9.41
CA SER A 49 -21.22 25.31 -9.08
C SER A 49 -22.12 24.49 -9.99
N SER A 50 -21.84 24.47 -11.30
CA SER A 50 -22.59 23.64 -12.26
C SER A 50 -22.44 22.14 -11.98
N ALA A 51 -21.22 21.68 -11.67
CA ALA A 51 -20.95 20.29 -11.31
C ALA A 51 -21.74 19.89 -10.05
N ARG A 52 -21.70 20.72 -9.00
CA ARG A 52 -22.42 20.46 -7.74
C ARG A 52 -23.93 20.34 -7.93
N VAL A 53 -24.55 21.24 -8.69
CA VAL A 53 -25.99 21.15 -8.99
C VAL A 53 -26.33 19.84 -9.69
N ARG A 54 -25.48 19.38 -10.61
CA ARG A 54 -25.68 18.10 -11.31
C ARG A 54 -25.47 16.90 -10.38
N PHE A 55 -24.44 16.91 -9.54
CA PHE A 55 -24.23 15.86 -8.54
C PHE A 55 -25.40 15.72 -7.56
N GLN A 56 -25.99 16.84 -7.13
CA GLN A 56 -27.18 16.83 -6.26
C GLN A 56 -28.42 16.23 -6.95
N ARG A 57 -28.54 16.43 -8.27
CA ARG A 57 -29.66 15.90 -9.07
C ARG A 57 -29.47 14.43 -9.48
N ALA A 58 -28.26 13.89 -9.36
CA ALA A 58 -27.99 12.50 -9.70
C ALA A 58 -28.80 11.55 -8.81
N SER A 59 -29.54 10.63 -9.44
CA SER A 59 -30.43 9.69 -8.75
C SER A 59 -29.86 8.28 -8.61
N GLY A 60 -28.83 7.94 -9.39
CA GLY A 60 -28.21 6.61 -9.39
C GLY A 60 -26.73 6.64 -8.96
N ASP A 61 -26.18 5.45 -8.73
CA ASP A 61 -24.81 5.26 -8.25
C ASP A 61 -23.79 5.10 -9.40
N SER A 62 -24.26 4.98 -10.64
CA SER A 62 -23.39 4.94 -11.83
C SER A 62 -22.81 6.32 -12.15
N ALA A 63 -21.50 6.38 -12.43
CA ALA A 63 -20.81 7.58 -12.89
C ALA A 63 -20.89 7.81 -14.41
N THR A 64 -21.59 6.92 -15.13
CA THR A 64 -21.70 6.97 -16.59
C THR A 64 -23.05 7.55 -17.04
N GLY A 65 -23.26 7.63 -18.35
CA GLY A 65 -24.51 8.14 -18.92
C GLY A 65 -24.74 9.61 -18.55
N THR A 66 -25.96 9.95 -18.12
CA THR A 66 -26.36 11.32 -17.78
C THR A 66 -25.65 11.89 -16.54
N ASN A 67 -25.09 11.04 -15.68
CA ASN A 67 -24.34 11.47 -14.50
C ASN A 67 -22.91 11.92 -14.85
N PHE A 68 -22.36 11.47 -15.98
CA PHE A 68 -20.97 11.73 -16.37
C PHE A 68 -20.64 13.23 -16.50
N ASP A 69 -21.59 14.03 -17.00
CA ASP A 69 -21.37 15.46 -17.22
C ASP A 69 -20.92 16.21 -15.96
N ALA A 70 -21.39 15.80 -14.78
CA ALA A 70 -20.96 16.41 -13.51
C ALA A 70 -19.46 16.17 -13.26
N TYR A 71 -18.99 14.95 -13.53
CA TYR A 71 -17.58 14.57 -13.41
C TYR A 71 -16.72 15.28 -14.46
N ASP A 72 -17.20 15.37 -15.71
CA ASP A 72 -16.47 16.05 -16.79
C ASP A 72 -16.25 17.55 -16.48
N LEU A 73 -17.24 18.24 -15.90
CA LEU A 73 -17.08 19.62 -15.46
C LEU A 73 -15.95 19.79 -14.42
N VAL A 74 -15.81 18.83 -13.49
CA VAL A 74 -14.69 18.82 -12.53
C VAL A 74 -13.37 18.53 -13.23
N GLY A 75 -13.34 17.56 -14.15
CA GLY A 75 -12.16 17.27 -14.99
C GLY A 75 -11.70 18.49 -15.80
N GLN A 76 -12.63 19.25 -16.37
CA GLN A 76 -12.36 20.49 -17.08
C GLN A 76 -11.84 21.60 -16.15
N ALA A 77 -12.38 21.71 -14.94
CA ALA A 77 -11.88 22.62 -13.92
C ALA A 77 -10.42 22.31 -13.58
N ALA A 78 -10.11 21.06 -13.26
CA ALA A 78 -8.74 20.61 -13.00
C ALA A 78 -7.80 20.81 -14.21
N ARG A 79 -8.26 20.54 -15.44
CA ARG A 79 -7.49 20.78 -16.67
C ARG A 79 -7.08 22.25 -16.81
N ARG A 80 -7.97 23.18 -16.47
CA ARG A 80 -7.68 24.62 -16.50
C ARG A 80 -6.65 24.99 -15.45
N LEU A 81 -6.79 24.46 -14.24
CA LEU A 81 -5.85 24.66 -13.15
C LEU A 81 -4.45 24.12 -13.50
N LEU A 82 -4.36 22.92 -14.07
CA LEU A 82 -3.11 22.35 -14.58
C LEU A 82 -2.49 23.19 -15.71
N ARG A 83 -3.31 23.73 -16.62
CA ARG A 83 -2.81 24.65 -17.67
C ARG A 83 -2.23 25.94 -17.08
N GLN A 84 -2.87 26.50 -16.06
CA GLN A 84 -2.38 27.69 -15.37
C GLN A 84 -1.09 27.40 -14.59
N LEU A 85 -0.97 26.21 -14.01
CA LEU A 85 0.24 25.76 -13.34
C LEU A 85 1.40 25.67 -14.35
N GLY A 86 1.11 25.13 -15.54
CA GLY A 86 2.08 24.98 -16.61
C GLY A 86 2.86 23.67 -16.51
N ARG A 87 3.45 23.25 -17.64
CA ARG A 87 4.12 21.95 -17.80
C ARG A 87 5.27 21.74 -16.82
N ASP A 88 6.03 22.80 -16.54
CA ASP A 88 7.24 22.69 -15.71
C ASP A 88 6.94 22.65 -14.20
N ASN A 89 5.69 22.96 -13.82
CA ASN A 89 5.27 23.07 -12.43
C ASN A 89 4.32 21.95 -12.01
N THR A 90 4.13 20.90 -12.80
CA THR A 90 3.18 19.81 -12.50
C THR A 90 3.48 19.07 -11.18
N ARG A 91 4.69 19.19 -10.63
CA ARG A 91 5.01 18.74 -9.25
C ARG A 91 4.14 19.41 -8.17
N GLN A 92 3.60 20.58 -8.46
CA GLN A 92 2.69 21.32 -7.57
C GLN A 92 1.22 20.93 -7.80
N ALA A 93 0.92 19.96 -8.68
CA ALA A 93 -0.45 19.51 -8.95
C ALA A 93 -1.25 19.15 -7.69
N PRO A 94 -0.69 18.60 -6.59
CA PRO A 94 -1.46 18.37 -5.37
C PRO A 94 -2.12 19.62 -4.79
N ALA A 95 -1.60 20.83 -5.03
CA ALA A 95 -2.24 22.07 -4.58
C ALA A 95 -3.59 22.35 -5.27
N ILE A 96 -3.85 21.71 -6.40
CA ILE A 96 -5.12 21.80 -7.12
C ILE A 96 -6.25 21.13 -6.31
N GLU A 97 -5.95 20.06 -5.57
CA GLU A 97 -6.92 19.35 -4.73
C GLU A 97 -7.55 20.30 -3.71
N SER A 98 -6.72 21.00 -2.93
CA SER A 98 -7.19 21.98 -1.95
C SER A 98 -8.05 23.10 -2.57
N THR A 99 -7.76 23.47 -3.83
CA THR A 99 -8.56 24.46 -4.56
C THR A 99 -9.93 23.89 -4.91
N LEU A 100 -10.01 22.68 -5.46
CA LEU A 100 -11.27 22.03 -5.81
C LEU A 100 -12.12 21.72 -4.57
N ASP A 101 -11.49 21.27 -3.49
CA ASP A 101 -12.14 21.02 -2.21
C ASP A 101 -12.76 22.29 -1.63
N SER A 102 -12.07 23.44 -1.72
CA SER A 102 -12.61 24.74 -1.28
C SER A 102 -13.87 25.16 -2.03
N LEU A 103 -14.09 24.64 -3.24
CA LEU A 103 -15.28 24.87 -4.06
C LEU A 103 -16.42 23.88 -3.73
N GLY A 104 -16.20 22.95 -2.80
CA GLY A 104 -17.15 21.92 -2.39
C GLY A 104 -17.24 20.75 -3.35
N LEU A 105 -16.15 20.44 -4.06
CA LEU A 105 -15.99 19.23 -4.85
C LEU A 105 -15.28 18.18 -3.98
N ASP A 106 -15.46 16.89 -4.30
CA ASP A 106 -14.79 15.79 -3.61
C ASP A 106 -13.79 15.15 -4.58
N THR A 107 -12.51 15.46 -4.39
CA THR A 107 -11.44 15.07 -5.30
C THR A 107 -10.21 14.54 -4.57
N GLU A 108 -9.41 13.72 -5.26
CA GLU A 108 -8.07 13.31 -4.83
C GLU A 108 -7.10 13.47 -6.01
N ILE A 109 -5.91 13.99 -5.75
CA ILE A 109 -4.84 14.08 -6.74
C ILE A 109 -3.71 13.12 -6.41
N ALA A 110 -3.41 12.24 -7.36
CA ALA A 110 -2.23 11.38 -7.32
C ALA A 110 -1.27 11.77 -8.44
N TYR A 111 0.03 11.75 -8.15
CA TYR A 111 1.08 11.92 -9.13
C TYR A 111 2.27 11.05 -8.77
N ASP A 112 3.09 10.72 -9.77
CA ASP A 112 4.36 10.05 -9.55
C ASP A 112 5.49 11.08 -9.48
N PRO A 113 6.20 11.24 -8.34
CA PRO A 113 7.33 12.17 -8.23
C PRO A 113 8.47 11.87 -9.22
N ALA A 114 8.64 10.61 -9.63
CA ALA A 114 9.63 10.22 -10.63
C ALA A 114 9.20 10.60 -12.06
N SER A 115 7.89 10.72 -12.28
CA SER A 115 7.28 11.00 -13.58
C SER A 115 6.22 12.14 -13.46
N PRO A 116 6.62 13.36 -13.06
CA PRO A 116 5.68 14.42 -12.67
C PRO A 116 4.86 14.97 -13.84
N THR A 117 5.18 14.60 -15.08
CA THR A 117 4.43 15.00 -16.28
C THR A 117 3.03 14.39 -16.35
N PHE A 118 2.76 13.37 -15.52
CA PHE A 118 1.48 12.68 -15.43
C PHE A 118 0.79 13.00 -14.11
N VAL A 119 -0.47 13.41 -14.20
CA VAL A 119 -1.29 13.73 -13.03
C VAL A 119 -2.60 12.96 -13.13
N PHE A 120 -3.01 12.33 -12.04
CA PHE A 120 -4.28 11.64 -11.92
C PHE A 120 -5.17 12.39 -10.94
N LEU A 121 -6.43 12.59 -11.31
CA LEU A 121 -7.47 13.19 -10.48
C LEU A 121 -8.61 12.19 -10.32
N LEU A 122 -8.88 11.72 -9.11
CA LEU A 122 -10.11 10.99 -8.81
C LEU A 122 -11.21 11.98 -8.43
N VAL A 123 -12.37 11.87 -9.07
CA VAL A 123 -13.55 12.70 -8.79
C VAL A 123 -14.68 11.81 -8.27
N ARG A 124 -15.21 12.19 -7.11
CA ARG A 124 -16.35 11.51 -6.46
C ARG A 124 -17.58 12.40 -6.44
N ASN A 125 -18.74 11.79 -6.22
CA ASN A 125 -19.96 12.53 -5.93
C ASN A 125 -20.02 12.86 -4.42
N PRO A 126 -19.89 14.15 -4.01
CA PRO A 126 -19.92 14.53 -2.59
C PRO A 126 -21.27 14.27 -1.91
N PHE A 127 -22.35 14.10 -2.67
CA PHE A 127 -23.70 13.84 -2.17
C PHE A 127 -24.08 12.35 -2.19
N ARG A 128 -23.24 11.50 -2.81
CA ARG A 128 -23.44 10.05 -2.91
C ARG A 128 -22.12 9.31 -2.70
N VAL A 129 -21.84 9.09 -1.42
CA VAL A 129 -20.63 8.44 -0.90
C VAL A 129 -20.34 7.07 -1.52
N GLU A 130 -21.38 6.34 -1.93
CA GLU A 130 -21.29 4.98 -2.51
C GLU A 130 -21.47 4.96 -4.04
N ALA A 131 -21.49 6.12 -4.69
CA ALA A 131 -21.51 6.17 -6.15
C ALA A 131 -20.12 5.88 -6.74
N ASP A 132 -20.11 5.37 -7.96
CA ASP A 132 -18.91 5.24 -8.79
C ASP A 132 -18.19 6.59 -8.91
N ALA A 133 -16.89 6.51 -9.14
CA ALA A 133 -16.01 7.65 -9.34
C ALA A 133 -15.49 7.70 -10.78
N ILE A 134 -15.02 8.87 -11.21
CA ILE A 134 -14.27 9.01 -12.47
C ILE A 134 -12.86 9.49 -12.14
N GLY A 135 -11.87 8.75 -12.62
CA GLY A 135 -10.48 9.17 -12.61
C GLY A 135 -10.08 9.82 -13.93
N PHE A 136 -9.53 11.02 -13.90
CA PHE A 136 -8.98 11.72 -15.06
C PHE A 136 -7.45 11.66 -15.05
N LEU A 137 -6.88 11.07 -16.09
CA LEU A 137 -5.44 11.09 -16.34
C LEU A 137 -5.09 12.26 -17.26
N PHE A 138 -4.13 13.08 -16.83
CA PHE A 138 -3.62 14.24 -17.55
C PHE A 138 -2.16 14.02 -17.95
N TRP A 139 -1.81 14.39 -19.18
CA TRP A 139 -0.44 14.34 -19.67
C TRP A 139 -0.21 15.37 -20.78
N TYR A 140 1.02 15.81 -20.95
CA TYR A 140 1.39 16.69 -22.06
C TYR A 140 1.84 15.89 -23.28
N ARG A 141 1.23 16.17 -24.43
CA ARG A 141 1.72 15.77 -25.75
C ARG A 141 2.28 17.02 -26.43
N GLY A 142 3.59 17.20 -26.37
CA GLY A 142 4.22 18.48 -26.74
C GLY A 142 3.76 19.59 -25.81
N THR A 143 3.05 20.59 -26.33
CA THR A 143 2.44 21.69 -25.57
C THR A 143 0.98 21.45 -25.22
N GLU A 144 0.35 20.42 -25.80
CA GLU A 144 -1.06 20.13 -25.59
C GLU A 144 -1.26 19.30 -24.30
N LEU A 145 -1.96 19.87 -23.32
CA LEU A 145 -2.42 19.11 -22.15
C LEU A 145 -3.62 18.23 -22.56
N ARG A 146 -3.40 16.92 -22.63
CA ARG A 146 -4.40 15.88 -22.88
C ARG A 146 -5.08 15.46 -21.57
N MET A 147 -6.27 14.87 -21.70
CA MET A 147 -7.09 14.40 -20.60
C MET A 147 -7.86 13.17 -21.06
N GLN A 148 -7.94 12.14 -20.22
CA GLN A 148 -8.77 10.96 -20.46
C GLN A 148 -9.43 10.51 -19.16
N GLY A 149 -10.75 10.28 -19.20
CA GLY A 149 -11.52 9.74 -18.08
C GLY A 149 -11.55 8.21 -18.07
N VAL A 150 -11.58 7.64 -16.87
CA VAL A 150 -11.68 6.19 -16.60
C VAL A 150 -12.64 6.01 -15.43
N GLY A 151 -13.59 5.08 -15.55
CA GLY A 151 -14.56 4.80 -14.47
C GLY A 151 -13.96 3.91 -13.38
N PHE A 152 -14.27 4.22 -12.11
CA PHE A 152 -13.87 3.48 -10.92
C PHE A 152 -15.11 3.13 -10.09
N PRO A 153 -15.11 2.00 -9.37
CA PRO A 153 -16.09 1.77 -8.32
C PRO A 153 -15.93 2.83 -7.20
N PRO A 154 -16.81 2.84 -6.18
CA PRO A 154 -16.64 3.70 -5.02
C PRO A 154 -15.24 3.52 -4.42
N SER A 155 -14.42 4.57 -4.49
CA SER A 155 -12.96 4.47 -4.28
C SER A 155 -12.38 5.69 -3.57
N LEU A 156 -11.26 5.47 -2.89
CA LEU A 156 -10.48 6.49 -2.18
C LEU A 156 -9.00 6.13 -2.13
N ASN A 157 -8.16 7.02 -1.61
CA ASN A 157 -6.72 6.84 -1.44
C ASN A 157 -5.99 6.45 -2.73
N ALA A 158 -6.30 7.14 -3.84
CA ALA A 158 -5.66 6.89 -5.12
C ALA A 158 -4.14 7.16 -5.05
N ARG A 159 -3.36 6.23 -5.58
CA ARG A 159 -1.90 6.27 -5.66
C ARG A 159 -1.51 5.86 -7.08
N MET A 160 -0.64 6.65 -7.71
CA MET A 160 -0.24 6.41 -9.10
C MET A 160 1.26 6.17 -9.21
N ARG A 161 1.65 5.22 -10.05
CA ARG A 161 3.02 5.01 -10.51
C ARG A 161 3.04 5.03 -12.04
N VAL A 162 4.02 5.71 -12.63
CA VAL A 162 4.17 5.82 -14.09
C VAL A 162 5.62 5.56 -14.48
N TRP A 163 5.85 4.65 -15.42
CA TRP A 163 7.18 4.27 -15.88
C TRP A 163 7.27 4.21 -17.40
N TRP A 164 8.48 4.40 -17.90
CA TRP A 164 8.83 4.19 -19.30
C TRP A 164 9.02 2.70 -19.56
N THR A 165 8.41 2.17 -20.61
CA THR A 165 8.42 0.73 -20.90
C THR A 165 9.61 0.28 -21.76
N GLY A 166 10.36 1.20 -22.36
CA GLY A 166 11.33 0.88 -23.41
C GLY A 166 10.74 0.74 -24.81
N ARG A 167 9.40 0.78 -24.97
CA ARG A 167 8.70 0.42 -26.21
C ARG A 167 8.08 1.63 -26.90
N SER A 168 8.44 1.90 -28.15
CA SER A 168 7.95 3.07 -28.89
C SER A 168 6.44 3.07 -29.17
N GLU A 169 5.88 1.88 -29.36
CA GLU A 169 4.47 1.61 -29.62
C GLU A 169 3.61 1.72 -28.35
N GLN A 170 4.26 1.63 -27.18
CA GLN A 170 3.64 1.60 -25.86
C GLN A 170 4.51 2.33 -24.83
N PRO A 171 4.79 3.64 -25.03
CA PRO A 171 5.89 4.34 -24.37
C PRO A 171 5.83 4.35 -22.85
N TYR A 172 4.63 4.51 -22.30
CA TYR A 172 4.43 4.62 -20.87
C TYR A 172 3.32 3.69 -20.39
N GLU A 173 3.48 3.24 -19.16
CA GLU A 173 2.45 2.56 -18.39
C GLU A 173 2.17 3.33 -17.11
N ALA A 174 0.91 3.36 -16.72
CA ALA A 174 0.42 4.03 -15.53
C ALA A 174 -0.44 3.04 -14.73
N ALA A 175 -0.01 2.76 -13.51
CA ALA A 175 -0.73 1.91 -12.58
C ALA A 175 -1.34 2.79 -11.48
N ILE A 176 -2.64 2.60 -11.24
CA ILE A 176 -3.42 3.35 -10.25
C ILE A 176 -3.93 2.36 -9.22
N LEU A 177 -3.37 2.43 -8.02
CA LEU A 177 -3.79 1.67 -6.86
C LEU A 177 -4.74 2.53 -6.04
N PHE A 178 -5.85 1.97 -5.59
CA PHE A 178 -6.88 2.68 -4.81
C PHE A 178 -7.59 1.71 -3.88
N ASP A 179 -8.26 2.22 -2.85
CA ASP A 179 -9.03 1.42 -1.92
C ASP A 179 -10.50 1.44 -2.32
N ARG A 180 -11.14 0.28 -2.45
CA ARG A 180 -12.59 0.17 -2.63
C ARG A 180 -13.29 0.53 -1.32
N LYS A 181 -14.34 1.34 -1.39
CA LYS A 181 -15.06 1.84 -0.21
C LYS A 181 -16.03 0.82 0.40
N ARG A 182 -16.52 -0.13 -0.39
CA ARG A 182 -17.62 -1.02 0.00
C ARG A 182 -17.19 -2.10 1.00
N GLY A 183 -17.71 -2.03 2.23
CA GLY A 183 -17.70 -3.10 3.25
C GLY A 183 -16.38 -3.27 4.02
N THR A 184 -15.29 -3.47 3.30
CA THR A 184 -13.91 -3.51 3.82
C THR A 184 -13.04 -2.76 2.83
N ARG A 185 -12.10 -1.93 3.30
CA ARG A 185 -11.14 -1.28 2.40
C ARG A 185 -10.29 -2.37 1.76
N VAL A 186 -10.66 -2.76 0.54
CA VAL A 186 -9.92 -3.74 -0.25
C VAL A 186 -9.18 -2.95 -1.34
N PRO A 187 -7.84 -3.02 -1.38
CA PRO A 187 -7.09 -2.44 -2.48
C PRO A 187 -7.57 -2.99 -3.83
N ALA A 188 -7.45 -2.18 -4.87
CA ALA A 188 -7.72 -2.55 -6.25
C ALA A 188 -6.80 -1.75 -7.16
N LEU A 189 -6.64 -2.25 -8.38
CA LEU A 189 -5.69 -1.74 -9.36
C LEU A 189 -6.38 -1.49 -10.70
N LYS A 190 -6.00 -0.38 -11.35
CA LYS A 190 -6.10 -0.26 -12.80
C LYS A 190 -4.72 -0.08 -13.41
N LEU A 191 -4.45 -0.77 -14.52
CA LEU A 191 -3.25 -0.59 -15.32
C LEU A 191 -3.64 0.01 -16.67
N LEU A 192 -2.99 1.10 -17.04
CA LEU A 192 -3.16 1.77 -18.32
C LEU A 192 -1.86 1.75 -19.11
N ARG A 193 -1.99 1.60 -20.43
CA ARG A 193 -0.85 1.63 -21.36
C ARG A 193 -1.06 2.67 -22.44
N MET A 194 -0.11 3.60 -22.56
CA MET A 194 -0.17 4.68 -23.54
C MET A 194 -0.01 4.10 -24.94
N GLY A 195 -0.82 4.54 -25.91
CA GLY A 195 -0.58 4.22 -27.32
C GLY A 195 0.63 4.98 -27.88
N GLY A 196 1.30 4.43 -28.89
CA GLY A 196 2.56 4.99 -29.43
C GLY A 196 2.50 6.44 -29.93
N THR A 197 1.30 6.93 -30.29
CA THR A 197 1.09 8.34 -30.68
C THR A 197 0.95 9.29 -29.49
N ALA A 198 0.94 8.77 -28.26
CA ALA A 198 0.59 9.47 -27.03
C ALA A 198 -0.78 10.17 -27.06
N ALA A 199 -1.70 9.74 -27.93
CA ALA A 199 -3.01 10.36 -28.10
C ALA A 199 -4.06 9.87 -27.10
N TYR A 200 -3.90 8.64 -26.58
CA TYR A 200 -4.81 7.96 -25.67
C TYR A 200 -4.06 6.91 -24.83
N TRP A 201 -4.73 6.45 -23.78
CA TRP A 201 -4.36 5.33 -22.92
C TRP A 201 -5.34 4.18 -23.08
N ASN A 202 -4.84 2.95 -23.12
CA ASN A 202 -5.64 1.73 -23.12
C ASN A 202 -5.72 1.17 -21.71
N LEU A 203 -6.92 0.80 -21.27
CA LEU A 203 -7.09 0.06 -20.03
C LEU A 203 -6.70 -1.40 -20.27
N ILE A 204 -5.66 -1.87 -19.57
CA ILE A 204 -5.11 -3.23 -19.72
C ILE A 204 -5.63 -4.15 -18.62
N GLN A 205 -5.62 -3.66 -17.38
CA GLN A 205 -6.18 -4.37 -16.23
C GLN A 205 -7.09 -3.45 -15.44
N TYR A 206 -8.12 -4.05 -14.85
CA TYR A 206 -9.14 -3.37 -14.05
C TYR A 206 -9.61 -4.28 -12.93
N GLU A 207 -10.59 -3.82 -12.16
CA GLU A 207 -11.14 -4.55 -11.04
C GLU A 207 -11.59 -5.95 -11.47
N ASP A 208 -11.22 -6.95 -10.67
CA ASP A 208 -11.50 -8.37 -10.92
C ASP A 208 -10.78 -8.99 -12.14
N HIS A 209 -9.97 -8.21 -12.88
CA HIS A 209 -9.15 -8.65 -14.01
C HIS A 209 -7.70 -8.17 -13.83
N GLY A 210 -7.00 -8.75 -12.85
CA GLY A 210 -5.65 -8.38 -12.47
C GLY A 210 -5.21 -9.02 -11.14
N PRO A 211 -4.30 -8.36 -10.40
CA PRO A 211 -3.87 -8.81 -9.08
C PRO A 211 -5.04 -9.03 -8.12
N TYR A 212 -4.91 -10.06 -7.28
CA TYR A 212 -5.91 -10.40 -6.27
C TYR A 212 -5.60 -9.69 -4.96
N PHE A 213 -6.61 -9.06 -4.35
CA PHE A 213 -6.48 -8.34 -3.09
C PHE A 213 -7.49 -8.87 -2.09
N GLU A 214 -6.99 -9.34 -0.94
CA GLU A 214 -7.82 -9.72 0.20
C GLU A 214 -8.24 -8.48 1.02
N PRO A 215 -9.32 -8.53 1.79
CA PRO A 215 -9.59 -7.54 2.82
C PRO A 215 -8.39 -7.36 3.75
N GLU A 216 -8.12 -6.13 4.18
CA GLU A 216 -6.97 -5.77 5.04
C GLU A 216 -5.59 -6.01 4.40
N SER A 217 -5.54 -6.29 3.09
CA SER A 217 -4.26 -6.29 2.39
C SER A 217 -3.72 -4.87 2.23
N GLU A 218 -2.41 -4.77 2.24
CA GLU A 218 -1.67 -3.56 1.90
C GLU A 218 -0.95 -3.78 0.58
N ALA A 219 -0.90 -2.77 -0.28
CA ALA A 219 -0.24 -2.87 -1.57
C ALA A 219 0.59 -1.63 -1.85
N THR A 220 1.74 -1.84 -2.50
CA THR A 220 2.67 -0.77 -2.89
C THR A 220 3.45 -1.15 -4.14
N PHE A 221 3.86 -0.14 -4.92
CA PHE A 221 4.82 -0.31 -5.99
C PHE A 221 6.24 -0.21 -5.43
N THR A 222 7.14 -1.05 -5.92
CA THR A 222 8.57 -0.95 -5.63
C THR A 222 9.36 -1.53 -6.79
N ASP A 223 10.59 -1.06 -7.00
CA ASP A 223 11.53 -1.65 -7.95
C ASP A 223 12.49 -2.55 -7.16
N VAL A 224 12.09 -3.81 -6.98
CA VAL A 224 12.79 -4.82 -6.17
C VAL A 224 14.14 -5.16 -6.79
N ASN A 225 14.16 -5.32 -8.12
CA ASN A 225 15.31 -5.82 -8.85
C ASN A 225 16.24 -4.70 -9.38
N ARG A 226 15.82 -3.43 -9.27
CA ARG A 226 16.51 -2.22 -9.71
C ARG A 226 16.63 -2.09 -11.23
N ASP A 227 15.67 -2.59 -11.98
CA ASP A 227 15.63 -2.50 -13.45
C ASP A 227 14.89 -1.25 -13.97
N GLY A 228 14.35 -0.42 -13.05
CA GLY A 228 13.60 0.79 -13.36
C GLY A 228 12.11 0.57 -13.62
N GLN A 229 11.63 -0.68 -13.60
CA GLN A 229 10.21 -1.03 -13.66
C GLN A 229 9.70 -1.35 -12.25
N PRO A 230 8.46 -0.97 -11.93
CA PRO A 230 7.89 -1.31 -10.64
C PRO A 230 7.28 -2.71 -10.65
N GLU A 231 7.65 -3.54 -9.66
CA GLU A 231 6.80 -4.62 -9.19
C GLU A 231 5.70 -4.07 -8.27
N LEU A 232 4.58 -4.80 -8.22
CA LEU A 232 3.53 -4.58 -7.23
C LEU A 232 3.68 -5.61 -6.11
N LEU A 233 3.97 -5.12 -4.91
CA LEU A 233 3.97 -5.93 -3.70
C LEU A 233 2.61 -5.84 -3.03
N VAL A 234 2.06 -7.00 -2.65
CA VAL A 234 0.84 -7.11 -1.86
C VAL A 234 1.13 -7.92 -0.61
N PHE A 235 0.88 -7.30 0.54
CA PHE A 235 0.93 -7.96 1.84
C PHE A 235 -0.48 -8.36 2.24
N SER A 236 -0.77 -9.66 2.27
CA SER A 236 -2.08 -10.19 2.66
C SER A 236 -1.99 -10.91 4.00
N ARG A 237 -3.04 -10.75 4.82
CA ARG A 237 -3.14 -11.44 6.11
C ARG A 237 -4.01 -12.68 5.94
N LEU A 238 -3.35 -13.82 5.74
CA LEU A 238 -4.05 -15.09 5.62
C LEU A 238 -4.60 -15.52 6.98
N ARG A 239 -5.86 -15.96 6.99
CA ARG A 239 -6.39 -16.79 8.07
C ARG A 239 -6.04 -18.25 7.77
N PRO A 240 -5.07 -18.85 8.48
CA PRO A 240 -4.72 -20.24 8.23
C PRO A 240 -5.93 -21.17 8.43
N ASP A 241 -6.25 -21.98 7.42
CA ASP A 241 -7.24 -23.06 7.54
C ASP A 241 -6.58 -24.31 8.15
N SER A 242 -6.14 -24.18 9.41
CA SER A 242 -5.29 -25.18 10.06
C SER A 242 -5.57 -25.33 11.56
N THR A 243 -4.76 -26.14 12.24
CA THR A 243 -4.75 -26.22 13.71
C THR A 243 -4.52 -24.87 14.38
N LEU A 244 -3.79 -23.95 13.71
CA LEU A 244 -3.68 -22.55 14.12
C LEU A 244 -4.72 -21.72 13.38
N GLU A 245 -5.49 -20.93 14.13
CA GLU A 245 -6.41 -19.91 13.65
C GLU A 245 -6.09 -18.55 14.30
N CYS A 246 -6.53 -17.47 13.65
CA CYS A 246 -6.43 -16.11 14.17
C CYS A 246 -7.83 -15.49 14.22
N ALA A 247 -8.21 -14.95 15.38
CA ALA A 247 -9.47 -14.23 15.53
C ALA A 247 -9.49 -12.97 14.64
N PRO A 248 -10.67 -12.48 14.21
CA PRO A 248 -10.77 -11.21 13.50
C PRO A 248 -10.08 -10.07 14.27
N GLY A 249 -9.21 -9.32 13.60
CA GLY A 249 -8.45 -8.21 14.20
C GLY A 249 -7.19 -8.63 14.98
N ALA A 250 -6.96 -9.94 15.20
CA ALA A 250 -5.71 -10.43 15.76
C ALA A 250 -4.60 -10.47 14.71
N PRO A 251 -3.31 -10.40 15.11
CA PRO A 251 -2.21 -10.63 14.18
C PRO A 251 -2.31 -11.99 13.48
N GLY A 252 -2.18 -11.99 12.15
CA GLY A 252 -2.30 -13.17 11.29
C GLY A 252 -1.00 -13.56 10.60
N LEU A 253 -1.04 -14.64 9.81
CA LEU A 253 0.08 -14.96 8.91
C LEU A 253 0.14 -13.90 7.81
N VAL A 254 1.34 -13.36 7.57
CA VAL A 254 1.55 -12.37 6.51
C VAL A 254 2.13 -13.08 5.29
N ASN A 255 1.42 -13.02 4.18
CA ASN A 255 1.93 -13.41 2.87
C ASN A 255 2.38 -12.17 2.12
N GLU A 256 3.53 -12.27 1.47
CA GLU A 256 3.99 -11.32 0.48
C GLU A 256 3.78 -11.94 -0.91
N LEU A 257 3.01 -11.24 -1.74
CA LEU A 257 2.78 -11.57 -3.13
C LEU A 257 3.51 -10.54 -3.98
N VAL A 258 4.34 -11.01 -4.90
CA VAL A 258 5.09 -10.18 -5.84
C VAL A 258 4.46 -10.34 -7.20
N TYR A 259 3.94 -9.25 -7.76
CA TYR A 259 3.43 -9.19 -9.12
C TYR A 259 4.40 -8.44 -10.02
N THR A 260 4.71 -9.00 -11.18
CA THR A 260 5.57 -8.38 -12.21
C THR A 260 4.77 -8.02 -13.44
N GLU A 261 5.11 -6.94 -14.13
CA GLU A 261 4.49 -6.58 -15.40
C GLU A 261 4.82 -7.61 -16.50
N ARG A 262 3.81 -7.89 -17.31
CA ARG A 262 3.81 -8.72 -18.51
C ARG A 262 2.96 -8.03 -19.58
N PRO A 263 3.02 -8.44 -20.86
CA PRO A 263 2.18 -7.86 -21.91
C PRO A 263 0.67 -7.78 -21.57
N GLU A 264 0.15 -8.76 -20.84
CA GLU A 264 -1.22 -8.84 -20.32
C GLU A 264 -1.48 -8.04 -19.02
N GLY A 265 -0.45 -7.43 -18.45
CA GLY A 265 -0.44 -6.64 -17.21
C GLY A 265 0.30 -7.34 -16.06
N PHE A 266 -0.01 -6.96 -14.82
CA PHE A 266 0.60 -7.56 -13.64
C PHE A 266 0.16 -9.01 -13.44
N VAL A 267 1.13 -9.92 -13.32
CA VAL A 267 0.93 -11.36 -13.08
C VAL A 267 1.70 -11.77 -11.83
N LEU A 268 1.11 -12.66 -11.02
CA LEU A 268 1.75 -13.19 -9.82
C LEU A 268 3.04 -13.93 -10.21
N HIS A 269 4.16 -13.44 -9.69
CA HIS A 269 5.48 -14.00 -9.94
C HIS A 269 5.97 -14.86 -8.77
N ASP A 270 5.80 -14.36 -7.54
CA ASP A 270 6.22 -15.04 -6.32
C ASP A 270 5.15 -14.88 -5.23
N LEU A 271 5.03 -15.89 -4.37
CA LEU A 271 4.18 -15.89 -3.18
C LEU A 271 4.93 -16.58 -2.07
N ARG A 272 5.13 -15.88 -0.95
CA ARG A 272 5.79 -16.43 0.22
C ARG A 272 5.15 -15.96 1.52
N THR A 273 5.09 -16.86 2.50
CA THR A 273 4.74 -16.49 3.88
C THR A 273 5.97 -15.89 4.56
N LEU A 274 5.85 -14.66 5.03
CA LEU A 274 6.94 -13.96 5.70
C LEU A 274 7.25 -14.60 7.06
N PRO A 275 8.54 -14.72 7.43
CA PRO A 275 8.92 -15.16 8.77
C PRO A 275 8.51 -14.12 9.81
N GLY A 276 7.85 -14.59 10.88
CA GLY A 276 7.32 -13.73 11.94
C GLY A 276 6.78 -14.53 13.12
N PRO A 277 6.37 -13.89 14.22
CA PRO A 277 5.84 -14.54 15.42
C PRO A 277 4.72 -15.55 15.16
N VAL A 278 3.71 -15.17 14.36
CA VAL A 278 2.58 -16.05 14.01
C VAL A 278 3.04 -17.23 13.15
N HIS A 279 3.98 -17.00 12.22
CA HIS A 279 4.58 -18.06 11.41
C HIS A 279 5.42 -19.01 12.28
N THR A 280 6.19 -18.51 13.25
CA THR A 280 6.93 -19.33 14.22
C THR A 280 5.98 -20.20 15.06
N LEU A 281 4.83 -19.66 15.50
CA LEU A 281 3.79 -20.45 16.18
C LEU A 281 3.17 -21.50 15.28
N TYR A 282 2.86 -21.14 14.03
CA TYR A 282 2.35 -22.08 13.05
C TYR A 282 3.30 -23.27 12.89
N LEU A 283 4.58 -23.00 12.61
CA LEU A 283 5.62 -24.03 12.48
C LEU A 283 5.76 -24.85 13.76
N PHE A 284 5.81 -24.20 14.93
CA PHE A 284 5.92 -24.91 16.20
C PHE A 284 4.74 -25.86 16.43
N SER A 285 3.50 -25.40 16.19
CA SER A 285 2.30 -26.24 16.34
C SER A 285 2.29 -27.43 15.38
N GLN A 286 2.72 -27.22 14.12
CA GLN A 286 2.83 -28.27 13.11
C GLN A 286 3.91 -29.30 13.47
N LEU A 287 5.08 -28.85 13.90
CA LEU A 287 6.18 -29.73 14.31
C LEU A 287 5.81 -30.58 15.53
N LEU A 288 5.06 -30.00 16.51
CA LEU A 288 4.51 -30.77 17.63
C LEU A 288 3.51 -31.83 17.15
N ALA A 289 2.57 -31.46 16.28
CA ALA A 289 1.56 -32.37 15.73
C ALA A 289 2.16 -33.52 14.90
N GLN A 290 3.28 -33.25 14.23
CA GLN A 290 4.05 -34.22 13.44
C GLN A 290 5.10 -34.97 14.29
N LYS A 291 5.17 -34.71 15.61
CA LYS A 291 6.16 -35.28 16.54
C LYS A 291 7.63 -35.04 16.13
N GLN A 292 7.89 -33.97 15.37
CA GLN A 292 9.24 -33.55 14.97
C GLN A 292 9.89 -32.71 16.08
N TYR A 293 10.08 -33.32 17.25
CA TYR A 293 10.46 -32.62 18.48
C TYR A 293 11.83 -31.94 18.41
N ASP A 294 12.80 -32.51 17.71
CA ASP A 294 14.13 -31.89 17.57
C ASP A 294 14.08 -30.59 16.76
N ARG A 295 13.23 -30.52 15.74
CA ARG A 295 13.00 -29.29 14.97
C ARG A 295 12.18 -28.28 15.78
N ALA A 296 11.15 -28.73 16.51
CA ALA A 296 10.37 -27.86 17.39
C ALA A 296 11.26 -27.22 18.47
N ARG A 297 12.23 -27.97 19.00
CA ARG A 297 13.22 -27.50 19.98
C ARG A 297 14.05 -26.32 19.45
N GLN A 298 14.38 -26.30 18.16
CA GLN A 298 15.18 -25.22 17.55
C GLN A 298 14.43 -23.88 17.47
N LEU A 299 13.09 -23.91 17.53
CA LEU A 299 12.25 -22.72 17.57
C LEU A 299 12.14 -22.09 18.97
N LEU A 300 12.78 -22.68 19.99
CA LEU A 300 12.74 -22.18 21.36
C LEU A 300 14.07 -21.54 21.76
N VAL A 301 14.01 -20.42 22.49
CA VAL A 301 15.17 -19.88 23.20
C VAL A 301 15.61 -20.83 24.31
N LYS A 302 14.64 -21.37 25.05
CA LYS A 302 14.81 -22.33 26.16
C LYS A 302 14.32 -23.73 25.74
N PRO A 303 15.21 -24.61 25.25
CA PRO A 303 14.85 -25.95 24.76
C PRO A 303 14.03 -26.82 25.72
N GLU A 304 14.27 -26.67 27.03
CA GLU A 304 13.62 -27.42 28.11
C GLU A 304 12.11 -27.17 28.19
N LYS A 305 11.64 -26.02 27.70
CA LYS A 305 10.21 -25.70 27.62
C LYS A 305 9.43 -26.65 26.69
N LEU A 306 10.11 -27.34 25.76
CA LEU A 306 9.48 -28.34 24.91
C LEU A 306 8.83 -29.48 25.71
N THR A 307 9.46 -29.90 26.81
CA THR A 307 8.93 -30.95 27.69
C THR A 307 7.62 -30.53 28.34
N GLU A 308 7.48 -29.25 28.69
CA GLU A 308 6.24 -28.68 29.22
C GLU A 308 5.12 -28.76 28.16
N ALA A 309 5.40 -28.32 26.93
CA ALA A 309 4.43 -28.38 25.82
C ALA A 309 3.94 -29.80 25.54
N ILE A 310 4.86 -30.77 25.48
CA ILE A 310 4.52 -32.20 25.25
C ILE A 310 3.69 -32.76 26.40
N THR A 311 4.06 -32.47 27.64
CA THR A 311 3.34 -32.94 28.84
C THR A 311 1.89 -32.45 28.83
N ARG A 312 1.68 -31.16 28.52
CA ARG A 312 0.35 -30.54 28.34
C ARG A 312 -0.46 -31.13 27.18
N GLY A 313 0.20 -31.85 26.27
CA GLY A 313 -0.41 -32.47 25.10
C GLY A 313 -0.64 -31.51 23.94
N TRP A 314 0.13 -30.42 23.89
CA TRP A 314 0.12 -29.51 22.74
C TRP A 314 0.51 -30.26 21.46
N GLY A 315 -0.23 -29.99 20.38
CA GLY A 315 -0.09 -30.71 19.10
C GLY A 315 -0.84 -32.05 19.05
N GLY A 316 -1.46 -32.50 20.14
CA GLY A 316 -2.31 -33.69 20.14
C GLY A 316 -3.67 -33.47 19.47
N ASP A 317 -4.27 -32.29 19.65
CA ASP A 317 -5.54 -31.91 19.02
C ASP A 317 -5.27 -31.37 17.61
N LYS A 318 -5.87 -32.02 16.61
CA LYS A 318 -5.75 -31.67 15.19
C LYS A 318 -6.95 -30.91 14.66
N ARG A 319 -7.93 -30.58 15.52
CA ARG A 319 -9.09 -29.80 15.11
C ARG A 319 -8.66 -28.40 14.69
N LYS A 320 -9.40 -27.86 13.73
CA LYS A 320 -9.30 -26.45 13.35
C LYS A 320 -9.49 -25.55 14.57
N GLY A 321 -8.61 -24.57 14.73
CA GLY A 321 -8.61 -23.67 15.90
C GLY A 321 -8.17 -24.29 17.22
N ALA A 322 -7.50 -25.46 17.19
CA ALA A 322 -6.85 -26.02 18.38
C ALA A 322 -5.82 -25.04 19.01
N TRP A 323 -5.27 -24.15 18.20
CA TRP A 323 -4.54 -22.97 18.61
C TRP A 323 -5.26 -21.76 18.03
N LEU A 324 -5.74 -20.87 18.88
CA LEU A 324 -6.43 -19.65 18.46
C LEU A 324 -5.68 -18.43 18.98
N VAL A 325 -5.12 -17.62 18.07
CA VAL A 325 -4.60 -16.29 18.41
C VAL A 325 -5.79 -15.37 18.66
N GLU A 326 -5.95 -14.93 19.91
CA GLU A 326 -7.08 -14.08 20.32
C GLU A 326 -6.75 -12.59 20.10
N TYR A 327 -5.55 -12.16 20.48
CA TYR A 327 -5.05 -10.78 20.31
C TYR A 327 -3.53 -10.73 20.49
N GLY A 328 -2.93 -9.58 20.21
CA GLY A 328 -1.51 -9.31 20.40
C GLY A 328 -1.23 -7.83 20.22
N GLU A 329 0.04 -7.47 20.11
CA GLU A 329 0.41 -6.10 19.72
C GLU A 329 -0.08 -5.81 18.30
N SER A 330 -0.46 -4.56 18.05
CA SER A 330 -0.98 -4.12 16.74
C SER A 330 0.11 -3.92 15.69
N GLN A 331 1.38 -4.13 16.05
CA GLN A 331 2.51 -3.97 15.13
C GLN A 331 2.60 -5.17 14.17
N PRO A 332 3.18 -5.00 12.96
CA PRO A 332 3.35 -6.10 12.01
C PRO A 332 4.09 -7.31 12.58
N TRP A 333 5.06 -7.05 13.48
CA TRP A 333 5.86 -8.08 14.14
C TRP A 333 5.72 -7.98 15.66
N PRO A 334 4.66 -8.57 16.24
CA PRO A 334 4.38 -8.44 17.67
C PRO A 334 5.38 -9.22 18.52
N GLU A 335 5.90 -8.61 19.59
CA GLU A 335 6.82 -9.32 20.51
C GLU A 335 6.08 -10.32 21.40
N TRP A 336 4.76 -10.23 21.48
CA TRP A 336 3.93 -11.19 22.19
C TRP A 336 2.55 -11.38 21.56
N LEU A 337 1.98 -12.57 21.79
CA LEU A 337 0.66 -12.97 21.32
C LEU A 337 -0.09 -13.68 22.46
N ALA A 338 -1.38 -13.39 22.60
CA ALA A 338 -2.28 -14.11 23.48
C ALA A 338 -3.04 -15.19 22.69
N LEU A 339 -2.95 -16.43 23.18
CA LEU A 339 -3.50 -17.61 22.53
C LEU A 339 -4.39 -18.41 23.47
N LYS A 340 -5.46 -18.98 22.91
CA LYS A 340 -6.16 -20.11 23.49
C LYS A 340 -5.65 -21.40 22.84
N VAL A 341 -5.08 -22.29 23.63
CA VAL A 341 -4.47 -23.55 23.16
C VAL A 341 -5.22 -24.73 23.73
N SER A 342 -5.56 -25.69 22.88
CA SER A 342 -6.17 -26.98 23.25
C SER A 342 -5.13 -27.86 23.95
N GLU A 343 -5.44 -28.27 25.18
CA GLU A 343 -4.59 -29.15 26.01
C GLU A 343 -5.35 -30.40 26.42
N LYS A 344 -4.64 -31.41 26.94
CA LYS A 344 -5.27 -32.64 27.48
C LYS A 344 -6.34 -32.35 28.54
N ALA A 345 -6.13 -31.34 29.38
CA ALA A 345 -7.04 -30.94 30.46
C ALA A 345 -8.15 -29.97 30.00
N GLY A 346 -8.22 -29.67 28.70
CA GLY A 346 -9.10 -28.64 28.13
C GLY A 346 -8.33 -27.42 27.63
N ALA A 347 -9.03 -26.53 26.92
CA ALA A 347 -8.39 -25.37 26.32
C ALA A 347 -8.02 -24.31 27.39
N LYS A 348 -6.78 -23.80 27.34
CA LYS A 348 -6.25 -22.80 28.27
C LYS A 348 -5.63 -21.61 27.54
N ARG A 349 -5.61 -20.45 28.20
CA ARG A 349 -5.01 -19.22 27.68
C ARG A 349 -3.56 -19.03 28.10
N TRP A 350 -2.76 -18.57 27.15
CA TRP A 350 -1.32 -18.37 27.27
C TRP A 350 -0.90 -17.08 26.56
N ILE A 351 0.10 -16.41 27.11
CA ILE A 351 0.83 -15.36 26.40
C ILE A 351 2.16 -15.96 25.98
N PHE A 352 2.42 -15.95 24.68
CA PHE A 352 3.69 -16.35 24.09
C PHE A 352 4.51 -15.10 23.79
N HIS A 353 5.79 -15.11 24.16
CA HIS A 353 6.72 -14.04 23.81
C HIS A 353 7.72 -14.54 22.77
N PHE A 354 8.14 -13.62 21.91
CA PHE A 354 9.02 -13.88 20.78
C PHE A 354 10.26 -13.01 20.86
N THR A 355 11.31 -13.46 20.18
CA THR A 355 12.52 -12.67 19.98
C THR A 355 13.23 -13.14 18.71
N ILE A 356 14.24 -12.39 18.27
CA ILE A 356 15.07 -12.75 17.12
C ILE A 356 16.37 -13.37 17.62
N ARG A 357 16.69 -14.56 17.13
CA ARG A 357 17.98 -15.25 17.34
C ARG A 357 18.51 -15.68 15.98
N ASP A 358 19.75 -15.30 15.66
CA ASP A 358 20.42 -15.63 14.40
C ASP A 358 19.60 -15.23 13.15
N GLY A 359 18.95 -14.07 13.21
CA GLY A 359 18.11 -13.55 12.12
C GLY A 359 16.76 -14.27 11.95
N ARG A 360 16.33 -15.09 12.92
CA ARG A 360 15.07 -15.85 12.88
C ARG A 360 14.22 -15.59 14.12
N TRP A 361 12.91 -15.55 13.93
CA TRP A 361 11.95 -15.47 15.03
C TRP A 361 11.87 -16.80 15.79
N VAL A 362 12.05 -16.73 17.10
CA VAL A 362 11.97 -17.86 18.04
C VAL A 362 11.07 -17.52 19.22
N ILE A 363 10.48 -18.56 19.83
CA ILE A 363 9.67 -18.43 21.04
C ILE A 363 10.63 -18.28 22.23
N ARG A 364 10.55 -17.15 22.92
CA ARG A 364 11.34 -16.86 24.12
C ARG A 364 10.83 -17.67 25.31
N ASP A 365 9.54 -17.55 25.58
CA ASP A 365 8.83 -18.26 26.62
C ASP A 365 7.31 -18.16 26.40
N TRP A 366 6.55 -18.77 27.31
CA TRP A 366 5.11 -18.57 27.45
C TRP A 366 4.72 -18.62 28.92
N VAL A 367 3.68 -17.85 29.25
CA VAL A 367 3.13 -17.72 30.61
C VAL A 367 1.62 -17.93 30.58
N PRO A 368 1.04 -18.59 31.61
CA PRO A 368 -0.41 -18.76 31.67
C PRO A 368 -1.08 -17.41 31.94
N VAL A 369 -2.21 -17.14 31.29
CA VAL A 369 -3.04 -15.98 31.65
C VAL A 369 -3.75 -16.30 32.95
N THR A 370 -3.45 -15.55 34.01
CA THR A 370 -4.00 -15.78 35.37
C THR A 370 -5.32 -15.05 35.62
N ASP A 371 -5.68 -14.06 34.78
CA ASP A 371 -6.91 -13.28 34.95
C ASP A 371 -8.03 -13.71 34.00
N ASN A 372 -9.21 -13.97 34.58
CA ASN A 372 -10.46 -14.30 33.89
C ASN A 372 -11.14 -13.10 33.19
N ARG A 373 -10.45 -11.97 33.00
CA ARG A 373 -11.06 -10.82 32.32
C ARG A 373 -11.06 -11.04 30.80
N PRO A 374 -12.23 -11.06 30.14
CA PRO A 374 -12.26 -10.99 28.68
C PRO A 374 -11.72 -9.62 28.31
N GLY A 375 -10.50 -9.58 27.76
CA GLY A 375 -9.94 -8.40 27.12
C GLY A 375 -10.81 -8.06 25.92
N ARG A 376 -11.89 -7.32 26.15
CA ARG A 376 -12.60 -6.57 25.13
C ARG A 376 -11.56 -5.60 24.60
N VAL A 377 -11.04 -5.88 23.41
CA VAL A 377 -10.34 -4.86 22.64
C VAL A 377 -11.31 -3.68 22.59
N SER A 378 -10.94 -2.58 23.21
CA SER A 378 -11.51 -1.29 22.85
C SER A 378 -11.27 -1.18 21.36
N THR A 379 -12.32 -1.40 20.57
CA THR A 379 -12.41 -0.81 19.24
C THR A 379 -11.90 0.62 19.42
N PRO A 380 -10.94 1.11 18.61
CA PRO A 380 -10.72 2.54 18.58
C PRO A 380 -12.11 3.13 18.37
N ALA A 381 -12.56 3.98 19.29
CA ALA A 381 -13.72 4.79 19.01
C ALA A 381 -13.43 5.37 17.63
N ALA A 382 -14.32 5.10 16.66
CA ALA A 382 -14.35 5.87 15.44
C ALA A 382 -14.25 7.31 15.92
N SER A 383 -13.12 7.96 15.66
CA SER A 383 -12.90 9.33 16.03
C SER A 383 -13.99 10.09 15.31
N ASP A 384 -15.03 10.39 16.06
CA ASP A 384 -16.17 11.17 15.67
C ASP A 384 -15.61 12.51 15.22
N THR A 385 -15.38 12.65 13.92
CA THR A 385 -14.81 13.87 13.33
C THR A 385 -15.94 14.86 13.09
N THR A 386 -16.82 14.97 14.09
CA THR A 386 -18.07 15.74 14.03
C THR A 386 -18.22 16.64 15.26
N ALA A 387 -17.13 17.19 15.81
CA ALA A 387 -17.23 18.31 16.76
C ALA A 387 -15.89 19.04 16.96
N ALA A 388 -15.43 19.78 15.97
CA ALA A 388 -14.53 20.91 16.20
C ALA A 388 -15.06 22.16 15.50
N ARG A 389 -16.09 22.76 16.11
CA ARG A 389 -16.44 24.17 15.91
C ARG A 389 -15.17 25.01 16.14
N ARG A 390 -14.47 25.39 15.09
CA ARG A 390 -13.52 26.51 15.14
C ARG A 390 -14.32 27.80 15.23
N ARG A 391 -14.37 28.37 16.44
CA ARG A 391 -14.61 29.81 16.63
C ARG A 391 -13.53 30.58 15.86
N PRO A 392 -13.87 31.63 15.10
CA PRO A 392 -12.89 32.47 14.46
C PRO A 392 -12.22 33.36 15.51
N LEU A 393 -10.89 33.40 15.50
CA LEU A 393 -10.17 34.55 16.04
C LEU A 393 -10.15 35.63 14.95
N ARG A 394 -10.62 36.81 15.32
CA ARG A 394 -10.44 38.11 14.66
C ARG A 394 -10.08 39.12 15.75
N PRO A 395 -9.43 40.25 15.44
CA PRO A 395 -8.47 40.52 14.36
C PRO A 395 -7.03 40.22 14.79
#